data_AF-A0A4R4T449-F1
#
_entry.id   AF-A0A4R4T449-F1
#
_cell.length_a   1.000
_cell.length_b   1.000
_cell.length_c   1.000
_cell.angle_alpha   90.00
_cell.angle_beta   90.00
_cell.angle_gamma   90.00
#
_symmetry.space_group_name_H-M   'P 1'
#
loop_
_entity.id
_entity.type
_entity.pdbx_description
1 polymer ?
#
loop_
_entity_poly.entity_id
_entity_poly.type
_entity_poly.pdbx_seq_one_letter_code
_entity_poly.pdbx_strand_id
1 'polypeptide(L)' 'MDTRPLLIVDGANVVGSRPDGWWRDRAGAAARLRDALAPLAAQGLPPELSPPVEVVLVVE' A
#
# COMPACT_ATOMS: atom_id res chain seq x y z
N MET A 1 18.18 2.92 17.97
CA MET A 1 17.07 2.18 17.31
C MET A 1 16.99 2.71 15.91
N ASP A 2 17.07 1.84 14.91
CA ASP A 2 16.92 2.21 13.51
C ASP A 2 15.44 2.52 13.26
N THR A 3 15.07 3.80 13.37
CA THR A 3 13.66 4.23 13.22
C THR A 3 13.35 4.38 11.74
N ARG A 4 13.03 3.25 11.10
CA ARG A 4 12.45 3.27 9.75
C ARG A 4 11.03 3.85 9.82
N PRO A 5 10.65 4.73 8.87
CA PRO A 5 9.27 5.16 8.77
C PRO A 5 8.35 3.98 8.46
N LEU A 6 7.20 3.94 9.12
CA LEU A 6 6.14 2.95 8.89
C LEU A 6 4.98 3.59 8.12
N LEU A 7 4.68 3.06 6.94
CA LEU A 7 3.52 3.40 6.14
C LEU A 7 2.45 2.31 6.31
N ILE A 8 1.34 2.66 6.95
CA ILE A 8 0.17 1.78 7.07
C ILE A 8 -0.87 2.21 6.04
N VAL A 9 -1.32 1.27 5.22
CA VAL A 9 -2.32 1.50 4.17
C VAL A 9 -3.58 0.70 4.48
N ASP A 10 -4.72 1.39 4.58
CA ASP A 10 -6.04 0.77 4.59
C ASP A 10 -6.40 0.34 3.15
N GLY A 11 -6.32 -0.96 2.88
CA GLY A 11 -6.58 -1.50 1.55
C GLY A 11 -8.03 -1.34 1.10
N ALA A 12 -8.99 -1.45 2.02
CA ALA A 12 -10.41 -1.34 1.70
C ALA A 12 -10.78 0.10 1.31
N ASN A 13 -10.24 1.09 2.02
CA ASN A 13 -10.43 2.50 1.67
C ASN A 13 -9.81 2.82 0.30
N VAL A 14 -8.59 2.37 0.04
CA VAL A 14 -7.88 2.65 -1.22
C VAL A 14 -8.57 1.97 -2.41
N VAL A 15 -8.88 0.68 -2.31
CA VAL A 15 -9.57 -0.05 -3.39
C VAL A 15 -10.98 0.52 -3.59
N GLY A 16 -11.72 0.78 -2.51
CA GLY A 16 -13.08 1.32 -2.55
C GLY A 16 -13.19 2.71 -3.19
N SER A 17 -12.10 3.48 -3.23
CA SER A 17 -12.06 4.82 -3.85
C SER A 17 -12.13 4.82 -5.37
N ARG A 18 -11.92 3.67 -6.04
CA ARG A 18 -11.92 3.56 -7.51
C ARG A 18 -13.12 2.76 -8.01
N PRO A 19 -13.89 3.28 -8.99
CA PRO A 19 -15.01 2.54 -9.59
C PRO A 19 -14.53 1.57 -10.68
N ASP A 20 -13.54 0.74 -10.38
CA ASP A 20 -12.91 -0.20 -11.32
C ASP A 20 -13.56 -1.60 -11.31
N GLY A 21 -14.66 -1.78 -10.58
CA GLY A 21 -15.34 -3.06 -10.44
C GLY A 21 -14.71 -4.02 -9.44
N TRP A 22 -13.83 -3.55 -8.54
CA TRP A 22 -13.15 -4.31 -7.50
C TRP A 22 -14.02 -5.30 -6.72
N TRP A 23 -15.32 -5.01 -6.55
CA TRP A 23 -16.25 -5.88 -5.83
C TRP A 23 -16.39 -7.27 -6.48
N ARG A 24 -16.11 -7.40 -7.78
CA ARG A 24 -16.14 -8.69 -8.51
C ARG A 24 -14.97 -9.60 -8.15
N ASP A 25 -13.84 -9.01 -7.74
CA ASP A 25 -12.57 -9.69 -7.47
C ASP A 25 -11.80 -8.93 -6.39
N ARG A 26 -12.27 -9.08 -5.15
CA ARG A 26 -11.68 -8.38 -3.99
C ARG A 26 -10.24 -8.80 -3.72
N ALA A 27 -9.96 -10.11 -3.82
CA ALA A 27 -8.63 -10.66 -3.59
C ALA A 27 -7.63 -10.15 -4.64
N GLY A 28 -8.00 -10.15 -5.92
CA GLY A 28 -7.15 -9.60 -6.96
C GLY A 28 -6.99 -8.08 -6.84
N ALA A 29 -8.00 -7.34 -6.39
CA ALA A 29 -7.86 -5.91 -6.12
C ALA A 29 -6.82 -5.63 -5.01
N ALA A 30 -6.86 -6.38 -3.90
CA ALA A 30 -5.86 -6.29 -2.84
C ALA A 30 -4.46 -6.69 -3.33
N ALA A 31 -4.34 -7.74 -4.15
CA ALA A 31 -3.07 -8.16 -4.74
C ALA A 31 -2.47 -7.08 -5.66
N ARG A 32 -3.28 -6.48 -6.53
CA ARG A 32 -2.86 -5.37 -7.40
C ARG A 32 -2.39 -4.16 -6.57
N LEU A 33 -3.09 -3.83 -5.48
CA LEU A 33 -2.67 -2.76 -4.58
C LEU A 33 -1.33 -3.08 -3.88
N ARG A 34 -1.18 -4.30 -3.34
CA ARG A 34 0.09 -4.76 -2.76
C ARG A 34 1.25 -4.61 -3.74
N ASP A 35 1.07 -5.07 -4.97
CA ASP A 35 2.13 -5.05 -5.98
C ASP A 35 2.50 -3.61 -6.38
N ALA A 36 1.51 -2.70 -6.41
CA ALA A 36 1.74 -1.28 -6.63
C ALA A 36 2.49 -0.58 -5.47
N LEU A 37 2.31 -1.05 -4.23
CA LEU A 37 2.98 -0.51 -3.04
C LEU A 37 4.38 -1.08 -2.80
N ALA A 38 4.68 -2.28 -3.31
CA ALA A 38 5.95 -2.98 -3.07
C ALA A 38 7.22 -2.14 -3.37
N PRO A 39 7.28 -1.32 -4.45
CA PRO A 39 8.46 -0.50 -4.72
C PRO A 39 8.77 0.55 -3.65
N LEU A 40 7.77 1.00 -2.88
CA LEU A 40 7.92 2.07 -1.89
C LEU A 40 8.87 1.67 -0.74
N ALA A 41 9.02 0.38 -0.46
CA ALA A 41 9.93 -0.07 0.59
C ALA A 41 11.39 0.35 0.31
N ALA A 42 11.80 0.30 -0.97
CA ALA A 42 13.14 0.66 -1.41
C ALA A 42 13.24 2.12 -1.90
N GLN A 43 12.16 2.67 -2.46
CA GLN A 43 12.17 4.01 -3.07
C GLN A 43 11.76 5.11 -2.08
N GLY A 44 11.02 4.76 -1.03
CA GLY A 44 10.34 5.72 -0.18
C GLY A 44 9.19 6.42 -0.90
N LEU A 45 8.71 7.52 -0.30
CA LEU A 45 7.71 8.41 -0.86
C LEU A 45 8.17 9.85 -0.62
N PRO A 46 9.05 10.41 -1.47
CA PRO A 46 9.60 11.75 -1.25
C PRO A 46 8.58 12.85 -1.56
N PRO A 47 8.58 13.96 -0.80
CA PRO A 47 9.50 14.27 0.30
C PRO A 47 9.14 13.66 1.67
N GLU A 48 7.99 13.01 1.80
CA GLU A 48 7.40 12.62 3.09
C GLU A 48 8.20 11.51 3.80
N LEU A 49 8.62 10.49 3.05
CA LEU A 49 9.27 9.29 3.58
C LEU A 49 10.54 8.99 2.79
N SER A 50 11.69 9.12 3.46
CA SER A 50 12.96 8.64 2.91
C SER A 50 13.07 7.12 3.03
N PRO A 51 13.64 6.42 2.03
CA PRO A 51 13.88 4.98 2.13
C PRO A 51 14.98 4.65 3.15
N PRO A 52 14.97 3.44 3.75
CA PRO A 52 13.98 2.38 3.54
C PRO A 52 12.70 2.58 4.37
N VAL A 53 11.53 2.26 3.78
CA VAL A 53 10.21 2.37 4.42
C VAL A 53 9.66 0.98 4.71
N GLU A 54 9.08 0.80 5.90
CA GLU A 54 8.28 -0.38 6.20
C GLU A 54 6.83 -0.14 5.74
N VAL A 55 6.29 -1.00 4.88
CA VAL A 55 4.94 -0.86 4.34
C VAL A 55 4.07 -2.00 4.82
N VAL A 56 2.98 -1.66 5.50
CA VAL A 56 1.96 -2.60 5.96
C VAL A 56 0.65 -2.30 5.25
N LEU A 57 0.17 -3.27 4.47
CA LEU A 57 -1.15 -3.23 3.85
C LEU A 57 -2.14 -4.00 4.72
N VAL A 58 -3.16 -3.32 5.21
CA VAL A 58 -4.27 -3.94 5.95
C VAL A 58 -5.33 -4.38 4.93
N VAL A 59 -5.69 -5.65 4.97
CA VAL A 59 -6.71 -6.28 4.10
C VAL A 59 -7.81 -6.91 4.96
N GLU A 60 -9.00 -7.08 4.37
CA GLU A 60 -10.16 -7.78 4.96
C GLU A 60 -10.17 -9.27 4.60
#